data_AF-A0A6I4Q684-F1
#
_entry.id   AF-A0A6I4Q684-F1
#
_cell.length_a   1.000
_cell.length_b   1.000
_cell.length_c   1.000
_cell.angle_alpha   90.00
_cell.angle_beta   90.00
_cell.angle_gamma   90.00
#
_symmetry.space_group_name_H-M   'P 1'
#
loop_
_entity.id
_entity.type
_entity.pdbx_description
1 polymer ?
#
loop_
_entity_poly.entity_id
_entity_poly.type
_entity_poly.pdbx_seq_one_letter_code
_entity_poly.pdbx_strand_id
1 'polypeptide(L)'
;TFELVGRGSNGNEVRYGFVLKQWFVNRGGQAASASTQTAWCNSLGYRMVRVRDLTNAVRTGTNPISGAAPSSSGSHYQRHIGAGFFTEWGNMNYYADAGFVDHYYWTSDATGSNQFIVGWHYGNVSSYRASLSLYAVCTAP
;
A
#
# COMPACT_ATOMS: atom_id res chain seq x y z
N THR A 1 -4.44 -13.56 16.19
CA THR A 1 -2.98 -13.44 16.32
C THR A 1 -2.37 -14.75 15.87
N PHE A 2 -1.16 -14.74 15.31
CA PHE A 2 -0.47 -15.98 14.93
C PHE A 2 0.95 -15.95 15.51
N GLU A 3 1.46 -17.12 15.87
CA GLU A 3 2.76 -17.29 16.50
C GLU A 3 3.66 -18.14 15.62
N LEU A 4 4.88 -17.67 15.38
CA LEU A 4 5.95 -18.48 14.85
C LEU A 4 6.76 -19.02 16.02
N VAL A 5 6.87 -20.35 16.11
CA VAL A 5 7.62 -21.03 17.17
C VAL A 5 8.85 -21.67 16.55
N GLY A 6 10.03 -21.18 16.91
CA GLY A 6 11.31 -21.79 16.58
C GLY A 6 11.77 -22.71 17.71
N ARG A 7 11.99 -24.00 17.43
CA ARG A 7 12.51 -24.97 18.41
C ARG A 7 13.96 -25.31 18.11
N GLY A 8 14.83 -25.15 19.12
CA GLY A 8 16.22 -25.58 19.07
C GLY A 8 16.38 -27.08 19.30
N SER A 9 17.51 -27.64 18.87
CA SER A 9 17.85 -29.06 19.05
C SER A 9 17.96 -29.50 20.51
N ASN A 10 18.20 -28.56 21.42
CA ASN A 10 18.23 -28.78 22.87
C ASN A 10 16.85 -28.70 23.55
N GLY A 11 15.77 -28.55 22.76
CA GLY A 11 14.40 -28.47 23.25
C GLY A 11 13.92 -27.05 23.60
N ASN A 12 14.80 -26.05 23.59
CA ASN A 12 14.41 -24.66 23.88
C ASN A 12 13.52 -24.10 22.76
N GLU A 13 12.52 -23.30 23.15
CA GLU A 13 11.60 -22.64 22.21
C GLU A 13 11.78 -21.12 22.25
N VAL A 14 11.72 -20.50 21.08
CA VAL A 14 11.54 -19.05 20.91
C VAL A 14 10.22 -18.81 20.18
N ARG A 15 9.42 -17.89 20.69
CA ARG A 15 8.11 -17.54 20.13
C ARG A 15 8.11 -16.12 19.65
N TYR A 16 7.61 -15.91 18.43
CA TYR A 16 7.39 -14.60 17.86
C TYR A 16 5.92 -14.45 17.47
N GLY A 17 5.21 -13.55 18.15
CA GLY A 17 3.79 -13.30 17.92
C GLY A 17 3.56 -12.12 16.97
N PHE A 18 2.60 -12.29 16.06
CA PHE A 18 2.15 -11.27 15.13
C PHE A 18 0.64 -11.03 15.24
N VAL A 19 0.26 -9.77 15.03
CA VAL A 19 -1.15 -9.37 14.89
C VAL A 19 -1.31 -8.76 13.52
N LEU A 20 -2.12 -9.39 12.67
CA LEU A 20 -2.50 -8.80 11.40
C LEU A 20 -3.34 -7.55 11.64
N LYS A 21 -2.82 -6.39 11.26
CA LYS A 21 -3.52 -5.10 11.43
C LYS A 21 -4.41 -4.76 10.26
N GLN A 22 -3.97 -5.13 9.05
CA GLN A 22 -4.64 -4.77 7.81
C GLN A 22 -4.31 -5.81 6.75
N TRP A 23 -5.28 -6.10 5.87
CA TRP A 23 -5.12 -7.03 4.77
C TRP A 23 -5.22 -6.29 3.44
N PHE A 24 -4.41 -6.71 2.47
CA PHE A 24 -4.31 -6.09 1.15
C PHE A 24 -4.45 -7.13 0.05
N VAL A 25 -5.13 -6.77 -1.03
CA VAL A 25 -5.24 -7.56 -2.25
C VAL A 25 -4.95 -6.67 -3.45
N ASN A 26 -4.28 -7.20 -4.48
CA ASN A 26 -4.01 -6.48 -5.71
C ASN A 26 -4.64 -7.20 -6.92
N ARG A 27 -4.88 -6.46 -8.00
CA ARG A 27 -5.53 -6.99 -9.21
C ARG A 27 -4.55 -7.53 -10.25
N GLY A 28 -3.32 -7.85 -9.85
CA GLY A 28 -2.25 -8.27 -10.77
C GLY A 28 -2.06 -7.29 -11.92
N GLY A 29 -1.83 -7.83 -13.11
CA GLY A 29 -1.63 -7.07 -14.35
C GLY A 29 -2.84 -6.33 -14.92
N GLN A 30 -3.96 -6.24 -14.20
CA GLN A 30 -5.19 -5.62 -14.71
C GLN A 30 -5.23 -4.12 -14.39
N ALA A 31 -4.83 -3.29 -15.36
CA ALA A 31 -4.94 -1.84 -15.27
C ALA A 31 -6.31 -1.33 -15.73
N ALA A 32 -6.88 -0.35 -15.03
CA ALA A 32 -8.15 0.27 -15.36
C ALA A 32 -8.30 1.67 -14.73
N SER A 33 -9.39 2.37 -15.07
CA SER A 33 -9.72 3.67 -14.46
C SER A 33 -9.89 3.56 -12.94
N ALA A 34 -9.69 4.68 -12.23
CA ALA A 34 -9.87 4.72 -10.78
C ALA A 34 -11.28 4.26 -10.36
N SER A 35 -12.31 4.65 -11.11
CA SER A 35 -13.69 4.20 -10.87
C SER A 35 -13.87 2.70 -11.06
N THR A 36 -13.29 2.11 -12.12
CA THR A 36 -13.37 0.67 -12.39
C THR A 36 -12.62 -0.14 -11.34
N GLN A 37 -11.44 0.33 -10.93
CA GLN A 37 -10.68 -0.30 -9.86
C GLN A 37 -11.40 -0.21 -8.51
N THR A 38 -12.06 0.92 -8.24
CA THR A 38 -12.88 1.09 -7.03
C THR A 38 -14.05 0.10 -7.02
N ALA A 39 -14.75 -0.03 -8.15
CA ALA A 39 -15.84 -0.99 -8.31
C ALA A 39 -15.36 -2.44 -8.10
N TRP A 40 -14.18 -2.78 -8.61
CA TRP A 40 -13.58 -4.09 -8.38
C TRP A 40 -13.25 -4.33 -6.91
N CYS A 41 -12.60 -3.38 -6.21
CA CYS A 41 -12.36 -3.49 -4.78
C CYS A 41 -13.66 -3.73 -4.01
N ASN A 42 -14.69 -2.93 -4.30
CA ASN A 42 -15.99 -3.02 -3.64
C ASN A 42 -16.68 -4.37 -3.90
N SER A 43 -16.53 -4.94 -5.09
CA SER A 43 -17.11 -6.27 -5.42
C SER A 43 -16.49 -7.42 -4.60
N LEU A 44 -15.30 -7.22 -4.03
CA LEU A 44 -14.66 -8.18 -3.13
C LEU A 44 -15.07 -7.99 -1.67
N GLY A 45 -15.84 -6.95 -1.34
CA GLY A 45 -16.07 -6.50 0.04
C GLY A 45 -14.91 -5.69 0.63
N TYR A 46 -13.99 -5.22 -0.23
CA TYR A 46 -12.85 -4.39 0.14
C TYR A 46 -13.12 -2.93 -0.28
N ARG A 47 -12.25 -2.01 0.15
CA ARG A 47 -12.21 -0.64 -0.36
C ARG A 47 -10.92 -0.37 -1.10
N MET A 48 -10.93 0.60 -2.01
CA MET A 48 -9.69 1.15 -2.55
C MET A 48 -8.86 1.74 -1.41
N VAL A 49 -7.55 1.52 -1.46
CA VAL A 49 -6.60 2.08 -0.51
C VAL A 49 -6.57 3.60 -0.56
N ARG A 50 -6.27 4.22 0.58
CA ARG A 50 -5.88 5.63 0.71
C ARG A 50 -4.35 5.73 0.64
N VAL A 51 -3.83 6.93 0.40
CA VAL A 51 -2.38 7.23 0.47
C VAL A 51 -1.79 6.73 1.79
N ARG A 52 -2.49 6.98 2.91
CA ARG A 52 -2.05 6.53 4.24
C ARG A 52 -2.01 5.01 4.42
N ASP A 53 -2.79 4.25 3.64
CA ASP A 53 -2.75 2.79 3.74
C ASP A 53 -1.47 2.21 3.10
N LEU A 54 -0.82 2.98 2.20
CA LEU A 54 0.33 2.52 1.42
C LEU A 54 1.66 3.16 1.84
N THR A 55 1.66 4.44 2.23
CA THR A 55 2.90 5.19 2.45
C THR A 55 2.79 6.20 3.58
N ASN A 56 3.91 6.47 4.25
CA ASN A 56 4.09 7.58 5.19
C ASN A 56 4.66 8.85 4.53
N ALA A 57 4.65 8.93 3.21
CA ALA A 57 5.06 10.12 2.46
C ALA A 57 4.23 11.36 2.85
N VAL A 58 4.91 12.52 2.89
CA VAL A 58 4.31 13.81 3.22
C VAL A 58 4.73 14.89 2.21
N ARG A 59 3.83 15.84 1.95
CA ARG A 59 4.08 17.00 1.08
C ARG A 59 3.15 18.13 1.49
N THR A 60 3.70 19.31 1.75
CA THR A 60 2.98 20.48 2.29
C THR A 60 2.69 21.57 1.26
N GLY A 61 3.32 21.53 0.09
CA GLY A 61 3.11 22.48 -1.00
C GLY A 61 1.86 22.20 -1.85
N THR A 62 1.90 22.57 -3.12
CA THR A 62 0.83 22.34 -4.12
C THR A 62 0.36 20.89 -4.11
N ASN A 63 -0.94 20.60 -4.04
CA ASN A 63 -1.52 19.25 -3.92
C ASN A 63 -1.05 18.50 -2.66
N PRO A 64 -1.27 19.03 -1.44
CA PRO A 64 -0.71 18.45 -0.23
C PRO A 64 -1.14 16.98 -0.02
N ILE A 65 -0.24 16.18 0.55
CA ILE A 65 -0.51 14.77 0.89
C ILE A 65 -0.18 14.55 2.36
N SER A 66 -0.99 13.70 2.99
CA SER A 66 -0.75 13.20 4.34
C SER A 66 -0.84 11.67 4.28
N GLY A 67 0.31 11.02 4.29
CA GLY A 67 0.43 9.58 4.46
C GLY A 67 0.18 9.13 5.89
N ALA A 68 0.56 7.90 6.19
CA ALA A 68 0.56 7.38 7.56
C ALA A 68 1.62 8.05 8.45
N ALA A 69 1.46 7.86 9.75
CA ALA A 69 2.43 8.30 10.76
C ALA A 69 3.36 7.13 11.18
N PRO A 70 4.61 7.42 11.57
CA PRO A 70 5.25 8.74 11.51
C PRO A 70 5.55 9.16 10.08
N SER A 71 5.36 10.44 9.78
CA SER A 71 5.63 11.00 8.46
C SER A 71 7.09 10.86 8.08
N SER A 72 7.36 10.58 6.81
CA SER A 72 8.71 10.62 6.27
C SER A 72 9.21 12.06 6.08
N SER A 73 10.47 12.22 5.63
CA SER A 73 11.04 13.54 5.33
C SER A 73 10.55 14.15 4.00
N GLY A 74 9.71 13.47 3.23
CA GLY A 74 9.23 14.00 1.94
C GLY A 74 8.28 13.08 1.19
N SER A 75 8.20 13.26 -0.13
CA SER A 75 7.23 12.53 -0.98
C SER A 75 7.72 11.12 -1.37
N HIS A 76 8.23 10.36 -0.40
CA HIS A 76 8.68 8.97 -0.50
C HIS A 76 8.54 8.33 0.89
N TYR A 77 8.46 7.00 0.98
CA TYR A 77 8.39 6.34 2.28
C TYR A 77 9.72 6.44 3.03
N GLN A 78 9.65 6.36 4.35
CA GLN A 78 10.76 5.95 5.22
C GLN A 78 10.34 4.72 6.00
N ARG A 79 11.14 3.66 5.97
CA ARG A 79 10.76 2.33 6.50
C ARG A 79 10.33 2.42 7.96
N HIS A 80 9.10 2.00 8.24
CA HIS A 80 8.52 2.02 9.58
C HIS A 80 7.39 0.98 9.67
N ILE A 81 7.33 0.24 10.78
CA ILE A 81 6.25 -0.74 11.02
C ILE A 81 4.96 0.01 11.35
N GLY A 82 3.83 -0.41 10.76
CA GLY A 82 2.53 0.19 11.02
C GLY A 82 2.29 1.55 10.35
N ALA A 83 3.12 1.93 9.38
CA ALA A 83 3.04 3.22 8.69
C ALA A 83 2.71 3.10 7.19
N GLY A 84 1.86 2.12 6.85
CA GLY A 84 1.42 1.83 5.48
C GLY A 84 2.17 0.66 4.83
N PHE A 85 1.54 0.03 3.84
CA PHE A 85 2.00 -1.22 3.25
C PHE A 85 3.38 -1.13 2.61
N PHE A 86 3.61 -0.20 1.68
CA PHE A 86 4.94 -0.04 1.06
C PHE A 86 5.98 0.51 2.03
N THR A 87 5.56 1.24 3.07
CA THR A 87 6.46 1.67 4.13
C THR A 87 6.97 0.50 4.97
N GLU A 88 6.09 -0.44 5.32
CA GLU A 88 6.45 -1.59 6.16
C GLU A 88 7.20 -2.66 5.36
N TRP A 89 6.76 -2.95 4.13
CA TRP A 89 7.28 -4.05 3.31
C TRP A 89 8.33 -3.59 2.29
N GLY A 90 8.31 -2.32 1.89
CA GLY A 90 9.28 -1.75 0.95
C GLY A 90 8.95 -2.02 -0.50
N ASN A 91 10.00 -2.15 -1.31
CA ASN A 91 9.91 -2.43 -2.74
C ASN A 91 9.38 -3.86 -2.98
N MET A 92 8.29 -3.97 -3.75
CA MET A 92 7.59 -5.24 -4.01
C MET A 92 8.34 -6.23 -4.93
N ASN A 93 9.38 -5.82 -5.66
CA ASN A 93 10.18 -6.67 -6.55
C ASN A 93 11.07 -7.64 -5.77
N TYR A 94 11.28 -7.36 -4.48
CA TYR A 94 11.99 -8.28 -3.59
C TYR A 94 11.14 -9.47 -3.14
N TYR A 95 9.86 -9.52 -3.53
CA TYR A 95 8.93 -10.56 -3.15
C TYR A 95 8.50 -11.35 -4.39
N ALA A 96 8.90 -12.62 -4.44
CA ALA A 96 8.46 -13.55 -5.48
C ALA A 96 6.93 -13.71 -5.44
N ASP A 97 6.31 -13.78 -6.62
CA ASP A 97 4.88 -14.05 -6.80
C ASP A 97 3.92 -13.10 -6.06
N ALA A 98 4.37 -11.88 -5.74
CA ALA A 98 3.55 -10.88 -5.05
C ALA A 98 2.45 -10.28 -5.95
N GLY A 99 2.54 -10.46 -7.27
CA GLY A 99 1.57 -9.97 -8.25
C GLY A 99 1.63 -8.47 -8.53
N PHE A 100 2.53 -7.72 -7.87
CA PHE A 100 2.73 -6.30 -8.12
C PHE A 100 3.47 -6.07 -9.43
N VAL A 101 2.92 -5.20 -10.27
CA VAL A 101 3.56 -4.67 -11.47
C VAL A 101 4.39 -3.43 -11.11
N ASP A 102 5.52 -3.25 -11.80
CA ASP A 102 6.41 -2.07 -11.73
C ASP A 102 5.69 -0.80 -12.25
N HIS A 103 4.79 -0.27 -11.43
CA HIS A 103 3.97 0.88 -11.77
C HIS A 103 3.32 1.53 -10.54
N TYR A 104 2.55 2.58 -10.79
CA TYR A 104 1.71 3.27 -9.82
C TYR A 104 0.36 2.60 -9.58
N TYR A 105 -0.12 2.73 -8.34
CA TYR A 105 -1.38 2.19 -7.86
C TYR A 105 -2.32 3.32 -7.46
N TRP A 106 -3.58 3.23 -7.88
CA TRP A 106 -4.61 4.21 -7.51
C TRP A 106 -4.86 4.22 -6.00
N THR A 107 -5.16 5.41 -5.48
CA THR A 107 -5.76 5.59 -4.16
C THR A 107 -7.12 6.28 -4.28
N SER A 108 -7.95 6.16 -3.25
CA SER A 108 -9.25 6.85 -3.20
C SER A 108 -9.12 8.34 -2.89
N ASP A 109 -7.93 8.84 -2.53
CA ASP A 109 -7.70 10.26 -2.27
C ASP A 109 -7.53 11.03 -3.59
N ALA A 110 -8.16 12.20 -3.71
CA ALA A 110 -8.18 13.00 -4.93
C ALA A 110 -7.68 14.42 -4.71
N THR A 111 -7.27 15.08 -5.80
CA THR A 111 -6.88 16.48 -5.84
C THR A 111 -7.44 17.14 -7.11
N GLY A 112 -8.53 17.91 -6.94
CA GLY A 112 -9.29 18.45 -8.07
C GLY A 112 -9.87 17.33 -8.95
N SER A 113 -9.59 17.36 -10.25
CA SER A 113 -10.00 16.32 -11.22
C SER A 113 -9.03 15.13 -11.32
N ASN A 114 -7.95 15.15 -10.53
CA ASN A 114 -6.96 14.08 -10.49
C ASN A 114 -7.15 13.20 -9.26
N GLN A 115 -6.71 11.95 -9.37
CA GLN A 115 -6.64 10.97 -8.29
C GLN A 115 -5.18 10.78 -7.88
N PHE A 116 -4.92 10.65 -6.58
CA PHE A 116 -3.59 10.33 -6.10
C PHE A 116 -3.23 8.88 -6.40
N ILE A 117 -1.93 8.68 -6.57
CA ILE A 117 -1.33 7.40 -6.88
C ILE A 117 -0.07 7.20 -6.05
N VAL A 118 0.23 5.96 -5.71
CA VAL A 118 1.44 5.62 -4.93
C VAL A 118 2.31 4.67 -5.73
N GLY A 119 3.60 4.99 -5.81
CA GLY A 119 4.60 4.18 -6.50
C GLY A 119 4.98 2.95 -5.67
N TRP A 120 5.01 1.79 -6.32
CA TRP A 120 5.31 0.50 -5.71
C TRP A 120 6.74 0.37 -5.14
N HIS A 121 7.72 1.09 -5.71
CA HIS A 121 9.13 0.98 -5.31
C HIS A 121 9.46 1.85 -4.11
N TYR A 122 9.11 3.14 -4.14
CA TYR A 122 9.55 4.13 -3.14
C TYR A 122 8.39 4.73 -2.34
N GLY A 123 7.15 4.27 -2.54
CA GLY A 123 5.97 4.84 -1.90
C GLY A 123 5.78 6.33 -2.20
N ASN A 124 6.32 6.82 -3.32
CA ASN A 124 6.20 8.21 -3.72
C ASN A 124 4.78 8.49 -4.25
N VAL A 125 4.26 9.67 -3.93
CA VAL A 125 2.90 10.05 -4.30
C VAL A 125 2.92 11.02 -5.47
N SER A 126 2.12 10.73 -6.48
CA SER A 126 1.85 11.62 -7.61
C SER A 126 0.34 11.70 -7.83
N SER A 127 -0.10 12.41 -8.86
CA SER A 127 -1.52 12.52 -9.21
C SER A 127 -1.71 12.45 -10.73
N TYR A 128 -2.73 11.71 -11.16
CA TYR A 128 -3.10 11.61 -12.58
C TYR A 128 -4.60 11.77 -12.77
N ARG A 129 -5.03 12.03 -14.01
CA ARG A 129 -6.46 12.05 -14.36
C ARG A 129 -7.07 10.68 -14.03
N ALA A 130 -8.20 10.68 -13.32
CA ALA A 130 -8.87 9.46 -12.84
C ALA A 130 -9.33 8.50 -13.97
N SER A 131 -9.36 8.99 -15.21
CA SER A 131 -9.70 8.22 -16.41
C SER A 131 -8.54 7.39 -16.98
N LEU A 132 -7.29 7.58 -16.52
CA LEU A 132 -6.16 6.76 -16.97
C LEU A 132 -6.26 5.33 -16.45
N SER A 133 -5.60 4.40 -17.12
CA SER A 133 -5.53 2.99 -16.70
C SER A 133 -4.31 2.74 -15.83
N LEU A 134 -4.51 2.46 -14.54
CA LEU A 134 -3.46 2.07 -13.58
C LEU A 134 -3.93 0.90 -12.72
N TYR A 135 -3.06 0.42 -11.86
CA TYR A 135 -3.25 -0.77 -11.04
C TYR A 135 -3.95 -0.44 -9.72
N ALA A 136 -4.44 -1.49 -9.05
CA ALA A 136 -5.19 -1.35 -7.81
C ALA A 136 -4.60 -2.21 -6.70
N VAL A 137 -4.52 -1.61 -5.52
CA VAL A 137 -4.50 -2.33 -4.25
C VAL A 137 -5.79 -1.99 -3.53
N CYS A 138 -6.44 -3.01 -2.98
CA CYS A 138 -7.59 -2.87 -2.12
C CYS A 138 -7.21 -3.29 -0.71
N THR A 139 -7.91 -2.74 0.28
CA THR A 139 -7.74 -3.11 1.67
C THR A 139 -9.10 -3.37 2.32
N ALA A 140 -9.10 -4.19 3.38
CA ALA A 140 -10.31 -4.45 4.15
C ALA A 140 -10.88 -3.11 4.68
N PRO A 141 -12.21 -3.02 4.88
CA PRO A 141 -12.90 -1.79 5.29
C PRO A 141 -12.23 -1.07 6.47
#